data_AF-A0A7Y1W0T1-F1
#
_entry.id   AF-A0A7Y1W0T1-F1
#
_cell.length_a   1.000
_cell.length_b   1.000
_cell.length_c   1.000
_cell.angle_alpha   90.00
_cell.angle_beta   90.00
_cell.angle_gamma   90.00
#
_symmetry.space_group_name_H-M   'P 1'
#
loop_
_entity.id
_entity.type
_entity.pdbx_description
1 polymer ?
#
loop_
_entity_poly.entity_id
_entity_poly.type
_entity_poly.pdbx_seq_one_letter_code
_entity_poly.pdbx_strand_id
1 'polypeptide(L)'
;MSEALIYLDPDSKLSLQGQIRQKLVDAILHGVFPAGTRLPSSRKLAEQLGVARNTVVLAYEQLVEEGYVESRQRSGIYVNDRVLEGRIGFSGKPSGNARLGDRWRNRIRSGAQPQAEFQWPADWQQHPYPFIDGYFDSSLYPTAQWREASRLALGARVIHEGTVTEGHADDPALVEEIRSKMLPRRGIHAEANEILITLGEQNALYLLTQLLTAAGTCVAMEEPGNPRMRQLLKQAGAEILEQPVDEFGMVVNSRLKSAQLIYVTPSHQVPTAVTMPNQRRRALLKQAEQHDQLIIEDDFEHENNYLGKPHPALRGMDESDRVIYVSALPKVLAPGLRIGFIVAAPELIREARKLRQMVIGRPSLINQRTAAFFLSLGHYDAFMARLHKIMGERWDALRQALNHYHRGSEIEFPTQGGTALWVESPEHVQVDHLVAEAARRGILIEPDTHYYGGGRASRNHFRMGVTSIPAEHIREGVNQLEQLILELSAEHIEMLDPGDPQLQDGKQLKQLLPGATIIYKTYYGAPCTIELRPDGRMVGRSGHANEDCDTGRWWVDGDLYCRRWERWSYGEEAAYQVTLEGKHIRWWRPGGRLVDSAIIQVAERHLDS
;
A
#
# COMPACT_ATOMS: atom_id res chain seq x y z
N MET A 1 -34.19 -28.92 -36.32
CA MET A 1 -33.41 -28.96 -35.06
C MET A 1 -32.56 -27.70 -35.05
N SER A 2 -32.71 -26.83 -34.06
CA SER A 2 -31.86 -25.64 -33.94
C SER A 2 -30.42 -26.08 -33.67
N GLU A 3 -29.52 -25.85 -34.62
CA GLU A 3 -28.08 -26.02 -34.38
C GLU A 3 -27.59 -24.80 -33.60
N ALA A 4 -27.69 -24.88 -32.28
CA ALA A 4 -27.08 -23.89 -31.41
C ALA A 4 -25.56 -23.98 -31.58
N LEU A 5 -24.95 -22.94 -32.16
CA LEU A 5 -23.49 -22.80 -32.27
C LEU A 5 -22.90 -22.61 -30.87
N ILE A 6 -22.34 -23.68 -30.32
CA ILE A 6 -21.58 -23.64 -29.07
C ILE A 6 -20.12 -23.32 -29.43
N TYR A 7 -19.64 -22.15 -29.01
CA TYR A 7 -18.25 -21.73 -29.16
C TYR A 7 -17.48 -22.00 -27.86
N LEU A 8 -16.31 -22.64 -27.99
CA LEU A 8 -15.35 -22.85 -26.91
C LEU A 8 -14.23 -21.83 -27.05
N ASP A 9 -13.96 -21.11 -25.97
CA ASP A 9 -12.96 -20.06 -25.91
C ASP A 9 -11.60 -20.66 -25.50
N PRO A 10 -10.58 -20.61 -26.38
CA PRO A 10 -9.25 -21.12 -26.08
C PRO A 10 -8.55 -20.39 -24.93
N ASP A 11 -8.90 -19.12 -24.69
CA ASP A 11 -8.26 -18.26 -23.68
C ASP A 11 -8.99 -18.31 -22.32
N SER A 12 -10.05 -19.11 -22.22
CA SER A 12 -10.82 -19.24 -20.99
C SER A 12 -10.06 -20.01 -19.90
N LYS A 13 -10.21 -19.54 -18.65
CA LYS A 13 -9.63 -20.20 -17.46
C LYS A 13 -10.36 -21.50 -17.07
N LEU A 14 -11.50 -21.81 -17.70
CA LEU A 14 -12.24 -23.05 -17.46
C LEU A 14 -11.71 -24.19 -18.33
N SER A 15 -11.74 -25.41 -17.79
CA SER A 15 -11.50 -26.62 -18.58
C SER A 15 -12.54 -26.75 -19.70
N LEU A 16 -12.19 -27.44 -20.80
CA LEU A 16 -13.14 -27.69 -21.90
C LEU A 16 -14.46 -28.32 -21.42
N GLN A 17 -14.39 -29.24 -20.44
CA GLN A 17 -15.57 -29.81 -19.79
C GLN A 17 -16.42 -28.72 -19.10
N GLY A 18 -15.78 -27.83 -18.35
CA GLY A 18 -16.44 -26.71 -17.68
C GLY A 18 -17.11 -25.73 -18.65
N GLN A 19 -16.43 -25.42 -19.76
CA GLN A 19 -16.98 -24.57 -20.82
C GLN A 19 -18.20 -25.21 -21.49
N ILE A 20 -18.12 -26.50 -21.86
CA ILE A 20 -19.24 -27.23 -22.47
C ILE A 20 -20.44 -27.27 -21.53
N ARG A 21 -20.21 -27.59 -20.25
CA ARG A 21 -21.26 -27.58 -19.23
C ARG A 21 -21.88 -26.19 -19.11
N GLN A 22 -21.08 -25.14 -18.96
CA GLN A 22 -21.57 -23.76 -18.86
C GLN A 22 -22.45 -23.38 -20.06
N LYS A 23 -21.98 -23.62 -21.29
CA LYS A 23 -22.72 -23.28 -22.51
C LYS A 23 -24.01 -24.07 -22.67
N LEU A 24 -24.03 -25.35 -22.28
CA LEU A 24 -25.24 -26.18 -22.29
C LEU A 24 -26.24 -25.71 -21.24
N VAL A 25 -25.80 -25.39 -20.03
CA VAL A 25 -26.65 -24.78 -19.00
C VAL A 25 -27.24 -23.48 -19.53
N ASP A 26 -26.42 -22.56 -20.04
CA ASP A 26 -26.90 -21.29 -20.59
C ASP A 26 -27.92 -21.50 -21.71
N ALA A 27 -27.67 -22.41 -22.65
CA ALA A 27 -28.59 -22.69 -23.75
C ALA A 27 -29.92 -23.29 -23.27
N ILE A 28 -29.91 -24.15 -22.24
CA ILE A 28 -31.12 -24.68 -21.60
C ILE A 28 -31.87 -23.53 -20.89
N LEU A 29 -31.17 -22.72 -20.10
CA LEU A 29 -31.76 -21.68 -19.27
C LEU A 29 -32.33 -20.49 -20.08
N HIS A 30 -31.75 -20.18 -21.24
CA HIS A 30 -32.23 -19.16 -22.17
C HIS A 30 -33.27 -19.70 -23.16
N GLY A 31 -33.66 -20.98 -23.05
CA GLY A 31 -34.67 -21.60 -23.91
C GLY A 31 -34.21 -21.88 -25.35
N VAL A 32 -32.90 -21.83 -25.62
CA VAL A 32 -32.31 -22.25 -26.91
C VAL A 32 -32.50 -23.75 -27.10
N PHE A 33 -32.41 -24.53 -26.01
CA PHE A 33 -32.90 -25.90 -25.92
C PHE A 33 -34.15 -25.95 -25.02
N PRO A 34 -35.36 -25.96 -25.60
CA PRO A 34 -36.59 -26.05 -24.82
C PRO A 34 -36.66 -27.33 -23.98
N ALA A 35 -37.47 -27.28 -22.93
CA ALA A 35 -37.93 -28.44 -22.15
C ALA A 35 -38.28 -29.62 -23.07
N GLY A 36 -37.79 -30.82 -22.74
CA GLY A 36 -38.10 -32.05 -23.47
C GLY A 36 -37.39 -32.19 -24.81
N THR A 37 -36.54 -31.23 -25.19
CA THR A 37 -35.75 -31.30 -26.42
C THR A 37 -34.61 -32.28 -26.27
N ARG A 38 -34.41 -33.11 -27.29
CA ARG A 38 -33.25 -34.03 -27.36
C ARG A 38 -31.99 -33.26 -27.70
N LEU A 39 -30.97 -33.39 -26.85
CA LEU A 39 -29.63 -32.82 -27.10
C LEU A 39 -28.84 -33.69 -28.11
N PRO A 40 -27.81 -33.12 -28.78
CA PRO A 40 -26.93 -33.88 -29.64
C PRO A 40 -26.26 -35.05 -28.90
N SER A 41 -26.01 -36.17 -29.59
CA SER A 41 -25.29 -37.29 -28.99
C SER A 41 -23.87 -36.87 -28.60
N SER A 42 -23.25 -37.56 -27.61
CA SER A 42 -21.89 -37.24 -27.17
C SER A 42 -20.88 -37.24 -28.33
N ARG A 43 -21.08 -38.10 -29.34
CA ARG A 43 -20.23 -38.18 -30.54
C ARG A 43 -20.46 -36.99 -31.46
N LYS A 44 -21.73 -36.64 -31.73
CA LYS A 44 -22.09 -35.53 -32.60
C LYS A 44 -21.62 -34.19 -32.02
N LEU A 45 -21.83 -33.99 -30.71
CA LEU A 45 -21.37 -32.76 -30.05
C LEU A 45 -19.84 -32.67 -30.00
N ALA A 46 -19.14 -33.80 -29.79
CA ALA A 46 -17.68 -33.83 -29.82
C ALA A 46 -17.12 -33.47 -31.21
N GLU A 47 -17.73 -33.99 -32.26
CA GLU A 47 -17.38 -33.67 -33.65
C GLU A 47 -17.64 -32.20 -33.99
N GLN A 48 -18.80 -31.66 -33.60
CA GLN A 48 -19.14 -30.25 -33.81
C GLN A 48 -18.20 -29.28 -33.09
N LEU A 49 -17.70 -29.66 -31.92
CA LEU A 49 -16.82 -28.83 -31.09
C LEU A 49 -15.33 -29.07 -31.35
N GLY A 50 -14.98 -30.10 -32.14
CA GLY A 50 -13.58 -30.48 -32.36
C GLY A 50 -12.86 -30.99 -31.10
N VAL A 51 -13.57 -31.61 -30.15
CA VAL A 51 -13.01 -32.08 -28.87
C VAL A 51 -13.07 -33.60 -28.71
N ALA A 52 -12.32 -34.15 -27.75
CA ALA A 52 -12.40 -35.57 -27.40
C ALA A 52 -13.79 -35.94 -26.86
N ARG A 53 -14.34 -37.08 -27.30
CA ARG A 53 -15.66 -37.57 -26.88
C ARG A 53 -15.82 -37.65 -25.35
N ASN A 54 -14.79 -38.08 -24.63
CA ASN A 54 -14.85 -38.24 -23.18
C ASN A 54 -15.13 -36.91 -22.45
N THR A 55 -14.63 -35.78 -22.98
CA THR A 55 -14.89 -34.44 -22.41
C THR A 55 -16.38 -34.10 -22.44
N VAL A 56 -17.08 -34.45 -23.52
CA VAL A 56 -18.53 -34.27 -23.66
C VAL A 56 -19.30 -35.24 -22.77
N VAL A 57 -18.85 -36.50 -22.68
CA VAL A 57 -19.49 -37.52 -21.82
C VAL A 57 -19.48 -37.07 -20.36
N LEU A 58 -18.33 -36.63 -19.84
CA LEU A 58 -18.20 -36.14 -18.46
C LEU A 58 -19.08 -34.90 -18.20
N ALA A 59 -19.19 -33.99 -19.18
CA ALA A 59 -20.10 -32.84 -19.06
C ALA A 59 -21.57 -33.27 -19.00
N TYR A 60 -21.99 -34.24 -19.81
CA TYR A 60 -23.35 -34.77 -19.79
C TYR A 60 -23.66 -35.58 -18.54
N GLU A 61 -22.73 -36.41 -18.05
CA GLU A 61 -22.90 -37.16 -16.79
C GLU A 61 -23.19 -36.22 -15.63
N GLN A 62 -22.41 -35.14 -15.52
CA GLN A 62 -22.63 -34.11 -14.50
C GLN A 62 -23.97 -33.37 -14.68
N LEU A 63 -24.38 -33.04 -15.91
CA LEU A 63 -25.68 -32.41 -16.16
C LEU A 63 -26.86 -33.33 -15.84
N VAL A 64 -26.68 -34.66 -16.01
CA VAL A 64 -27.68 -35.65 -15.60
C VAL A 64 -27.76 -35.72 -14.08
N GLU A 65 -26.61 -35.79 -13.39
CA GLU A 65 -26.52 -35.84 -11.93
C GLU A 65 -27.15 -34.59 -11.27
N GLU A 66 -26.90 -33.41 -11.84
CA GLU A 66 -27.46 -32.14 -11.40
C GLU A 66 -28.92 -31.92 -11.87
N GLY A 67 -29.45 -32.84 -12.68
CA GLY A 67 -30.85 -32.84 -13.13
C GLY A 67 -31.19 -31.86 -14.26
N TYR A 68 -30.21 -31.17 -14.86
CA TYR A 68 -30.42 -30.28 -16.02
C TYR A 68 -30.95 -31.04 -17.25
N VAL A 69 -30.51 -32.29 -17.40
CA VAL A 69 -30.91 -33.19 -18.48
C VAL A 69 -31.21 -34.57 -17.91
N GLU A 70 -31.98 -35.36 -18.63
CA GLU A 70 -32.28 -36.74 -18.28
C GLU A 70 -31.80 -37.70 -19.37
N SER A 71 -31.21 -38.82 -18.94
CA SER A 71 -30.79 -39.90 -19.85
C SER A 71 -31.94 -40.88 -20.02
N ARG A 72 -32.47 -40.99 -21.24
CA ARG A 72 -33.51 -41.98 -21.60
C ARG A 72 -32.86 -43.17 -22.30
N GLN A 73 -33.01 -44.36 -21.74
CA GLN A 73 -32.35 -45.58 -22.21
C GLN A 73 -32.62 -45.84 -23.70
N ARG A 74 -31.56 -46.07 -24.49
CA ARG A 74 -31.60 -46.27 -25.96
C ARG A 74 -32.22 -45.12 -26.77
N SER A 75 -32.54 -44.00 -26.13
CA SER A 75 -33.24 -42.88 -26.76
C SER A 75 -32.39 -41.62 -26.82
N GLY A 76 -31.59 -41.31 -25.79
CA GLY A 76 -30.66 -40.16 -25.80
C GLY A 76 -30.76 -39.31 -24.55
N ILE A 77 -30.24 -38.10 -24.62
CA ILE A 77 -30.23 -37.12 -23.52
C ILE A 77 -31.24 -36.02 -23.85
N TYR A 78 -32.12 -35.70 -22.90
CA TYR A 78 -33.22 -34.76 -23.06
C TYR A 78 -33.15 -33.66 -22.01
N VAL A 79 -33.50 -32.42 -22.35
CA VAL A 79 -33.62 -31.35 -21.36
C VAL A 79 -34.74 -31.70 -20.38
N ASN A 80 -34.43 -31.65 -19.08
CA ASN A 80 -35.40 -31.99 -18.04
C ASN A 80 -36.41 -30.85 -17.87
N ASP A 81 -37.70 -31.16 -18.03
CA ASP A 81 -38.79 -30.18 -17.98
C ASP A 81 -38.86 -29.46 -16.62
N ARG A 82 -38.50 -30.16 -15.53
CA ARG A 82 -38.56 -29.64 -14.16
C ARG A 82 -37.56 -28.52 -13.86
N VAL A 83 -36.51 -28.38 -14.67
CA VAL A 83 -35.47 -27.34 -14.47
C VAL A 83 -35.96 -25.95 -14.86
N LEU A 84 -37.01 -25.90 -15.68
CA LEU A 84 -37.64 -24.67 -16.14
C LEU A 84 -38.97 -24.38 -15.41
N GLU A 85 -39.48 -25.32 -14.61
CA GLU A 85 -40.64 -25.13 -13.73
C GLU A 85 -40.35 -24.07 -12.65
N GLY A 86 -41.32 -23.17 -12.40
CA GLY A 86 -41.18 -22.09 -11.42
C GLY A 86 -40.48 -20.81 -11.94
N ARG A 87 -40.04 -20.79 -13.20
CA ARG A 87 -39.53 -19.56 -13.83
C ARG A 87 -40.68 -18.65 -14.24
N ILE A 88 -40.70 -17.44 -13.67
CA ILE A 88 -41.56 -16.36 -14.15
C ILE A 88 -40.91 -15.83 -15.43
N GLY A 89 -41.52 -16.08 -16.60
CA GLY A 89 -41.01 -15.60 -17.88
C GLY A 89 -40.90 -14.08 -17.88
N PHE A 90 -39.68 -13.55 -18.05
CA PHE A 90 -39.48 -12.12 -18.25
C PHE A 90 -39.84 -11.77 -19.70
N SER A 91 -41.04 -11.22 -19.92
CA SER A 91 -41.54 -10.80 -21.24
C SER A 91 -41.11 -9.38 -21.65
N GLY A 92 -40.35 -8.69 -20.79
CA GLY A 92 -39.81 -7.38 -21.11
C GLY A 92 -38.61 -7.49 -22.05
N LYS A 93 -38.61 -6.77 -23.17
CA LYS A 93 -37.32 -6.38 -23.77
C LYS A 93 -36.66 -5.43 -22.75
N PRO A 94 -35.36 -5.59 -22.41
CA PRO A 94 -34.65 -4.55 -21.69
C PRO A 94 -34.86 -3.26 -22.47
N SER A 95 -35.55 -2.28 -21.90
CA SER A 95 -35.78 -1.02 -22.59
C SER A 95 -34.40 -0.40 -22.80
N GLY A 96 -33.91 -0.44 -24.05
CA GLY A 96 -32.64 0.16 -24.41
C GLY A 96 -32.62 1.61 -23.97
N ASN A 97 -31.59 1.97 -23.21
CA ASN A 97 -31.23 3.34 -22.85
C ASN A 97 -32.42 4.25 -22.47
N ALA A 98 -33.11 3.92 -21.39
CA ALA A 98 -33.58 5.02 -20.55
C ALA A 98 -32.30 5.73 -20.06
N ARG A 99 -31.98 6.89 -20.66
CA ARG A 99 -30.93 7.80 -20.18
C ARG A 99 -30.94 7.75 -18.66
N LEU A 100 -29.80 7.41 -18.02
CA LEU A 100 -29.66 7.33 -16.56
C LEU A 100 -30.35 8.55 -15.93
N GLY A 101 -31.60 8.35 -15.51
CA GLY A 101 -32.52 9.45 -15.32
C GLY A 101 -32.25 10.12 -13.98
N ASP A 102 -32.34 11.45 -13.96
CA ASP A 102 -32.26 12.30 -12.77
C ASP A 102 -33.15 11.88 -11.58
N ARG A 103 -34.02 10.88 -11.76
CA ARG A 103 -34.85 10.22 -10.74
C ARG A 103 -34.06 9.84 -9.49
N TRP A 104 -32.89 9.23 -9.65
CA TRP A 104 -32.08 8.81 -8.50
C TRP A 104 -31.18 9.93 -7.97
N ARG A 105 -30.74 10.84 -8.86
CA ARG A 105 -29.91 11.99 -8.51
C ARG A 105 -30.51 12.85 -7.39
N ASN A 106 -31.83 13.05 -7.40
CA ASN A 106 -32.53 13.84 -6.38
C ASN A 106 -33.03 13.02 -5.17
N ARG A 107 -32.85 11.69 -5.18
CA ARG A 107 -33.32 10.78 -4.11
C ARG A 107 -32.19 10.22 -3.28
N ILE A 108 -31.01 10.09 -3.87
CA ILE A 108 -29.80 9.70 -3.15
C ILE A 108 -29.38 10.90 -2.29
N ARG A 109 -29.64 10.81 -0.99
CA ARG A 109 -29.07 11.72 -0.01
C ARG A 109 -27.59 11.37 0.15
N SER A 110 -26.77 11.73 -0.83
CA SER A 110 -25.33 11.64 -0.67
C SER A 110 -24.92 12.76 0.29
N GLY A 111 -24.95 12.48 1.61
CA GLY A 111 -24.39 13.37 2.62
C GLY A 111 -22.87 13.56 2.45
N ALA A 112 -22.23 12.66 1.72
CA ALA A 112 -20.93 12.89 1.13
C ALA A 112 -21.11 13.59 -0.22
N GLN A 113 -20.82 14.90 -0.28
CA GLN A 113 -20.17 15.34 -1.52
C GLN A 113 -18.88 14.53 -1.61
N PRO A 114 -18.62 13.79 -2.69
CA PRO A 114 -17.30 13.25 -2.91
C PRO A 114 -16.37 14.45 -3.02
N GLN A 115 -15.78 14.87 -1.90
CA GLN A 115 -14.49 15.54 -1.94
C GLN A 115 -13.66 14.60 -2.81
N ALA A 116 -13.19 15.08 -3.97
CA ALA A 116 -12.61 14.22 -5.01
C ALA A 116 -11.55 13.32 -4.37
N GLU A 117 -11.91 12.08 -4.06
CA GLU A 117 -10.97 11.11 -3.52
C GLU A 117 -9.98 10.86 -4.64
N PHE A 118 -8.69 11.03 -4.34
CA PHE A 118 -7.66 10.64 -5.27
C PHE A 118 -7.84 9.15 -5.59
N GLN A 119 -7.96 8.83 -6.88
CA GLN A 119 -8.19 7.47 -7.35
C GLN A 119 -7.13 7.10 -8.37
N TRP A 120 -6.55 5.92 -8.19
CA TRP A 120 -5.64 5.35 -9.15
C TRP A 120 -6.38 4.88 -10.41
N PRO A 121 -5.74 4.92 -11.59
CA PRO A 121 -6.26 4.32 -12.80
C PRO A 121 -6.60 2.83 -12.58
N ALA A 122 -7.71 2.36 -13.18
CA ALA A 122 -8.14 0.97 -13.05
C ALA A 122 -7.12 -0.02 -13.63
N ASP A 123 -6.35 0.43 -14.60
CA ASP A 123 -5.27 -0.25 -15.30
C ASP A 123 -3.89 0.06 -14.74
N TRP A 124 -3.77 0.53 -13.49
CA TRP A 124 -2.48 0.86 -12.85
C TRP A 124 -1.39 -0.22 -13.02
N GLN A 125 -1.77 -1.50 -13.10
CA GLN A 125 -0.86 -2.64 -13.31
C GLN A 125 -0.17 -2.63 -14.68
N GLN A 126 -0.70 -1.89 -15.65
CA GLN A 126 -0.14 -1.74 -17.00
C GLN A 126 0.87 -0.60 -17.07
N HIS A 127 0.94 0.25 -16.03
CA HIS A 127 1.94 1.32 -15.97
C HIS A 127 3.31 0.75 -15.57
N PRO A 128 4.40 1.18 -16.23
CA PRO A 128 5.74 0.66 -15.97
C PRO A 128 6.29 1.02 -14.59
N TYR A 129 5.88 2.15 -14.00
CA TYR A 129 6.42 2.65 -12.73
C TYR A 129 5.31 3.05 -11.74
N PRO A 130 4.54 2.08 -11.20
CA PRO A 130 3.48 2.38 -10.26
C PRO A 130 4.04 2.53 -8.85
N PHE A 131 4.35 3.75 -8.40
CA PHE A 131 4.76 4.03 -7.01
C PHE A 131 3.55 4.21 -6.09
N ILE A 132 2.71 3.19 -6.05
CA ILE A 132 1.44 3.19 -5.31
C ILE A 132 1.63 2.45 -3.98
N ASP A 133 1.17 3.07 -2.89
CA ASP A 133 1.14 2.43 -1.58
C ASP A 133 -0.17 1.65 -1.34
N GLY A 134 -0.08 0.51 -0.64
CA GLY A 134 -1.20 -0.35 -0.30
C GLY A 134 -1.76 -1.22 -1.44
N TYR A 135 -1.18 -1.15 -2.64
CA TYR A 135 -1.43 -2.03 -3.77
C TYR A 135 -0.24 -2.96 -3.97
N PHE A 136 -0.50 -4.26 -4.20
CA PHE A 136 0.55 -5.27 -4.26
C PHE A 136 0.60 -5.92 -5.63
N ASP A 137 1.80 -6.14 -6.14
CA ASP A 137 1.98 -6.94 -7.35
C ASP A 137 1.55 -8.41 -7.11
N SER A 138 1.10 -9.07 -8.18
CA SER A 138 0.48 -10.39 -8.08
C SER A 138 1.45 -11.50 -7.66
N SER A 139 2.77 -11.26 -7.77
CA SER A 139 3.80 -12.25 -7.42
C SER A 139 3.98 -12.43 -5.90
N LEU A 140 3.50 -11.45 -5.11
CA LEU A 140 3.61 -11.47 -3.66
C LEU A 140 2.58 -12.37 -2.98
N TYR A 141 1.47 -12.71 -3.65
CA TYR A 141 0.38 -13.46 -3.00
C TYR A 141 0.81 -14.90 -2.65
N PRO A 142 0.63 -15.36 -1.39
CA PRO A 142 0.96 -16.71 -0.95
C PRO A 142 -0.11 -17.74 -1.39
N THR A 143 -0.36 -17.81 -2.71
CA THR A 143 -1.49 -18.54 -3.29
C THR A 143 -1.51 -20.02 -2.93
N ALA A 144 -0.34 -20.67 -2.89
CA ALA A 144 -0.25 -22.10 -2.55
C ALA A 144 -0.64 -22.36 -1.10
N GLN A 145 -0.12 -21.56 -0.17
CA GLN A 145 -0.35 -21.65 1.27
C GLN A 145 -1.81 -21.27 1.61
N TRP A 146 -2.33 -20.22 0.99
CA TRP A 146 -3.74 -19.84 1.15
C TRP A 146 -4.69 -20.94 0.64
N ARG A 147 -4.36 -21.56 -0.51
CA ARG A 147 -5.13 -22.69 -1.06
C ARG A 147 -5.12 -23.91 -0.14
N GLU A 148 -3.99 -24.21 0.49
CA GLU A 148 -3.90 -25.29 1.49
C GLU A 148 -4.79 -25.02 2.70
N ALA A 149 -4.66 -23.83 3.30
CA ALA A 149 -5.50 -23.42 4.43
C ALA A 149 -7.00 -23.39 4.07
N SER A 150 -7.33 -22.97 2.85
CA SER A 150 -8.71 -22.97 2.34
C SER A 150 -9.28 -24.39 2.23
N ARG A 151 -8.49 -25.33 1.71
CA ARG A 151 -8.88 -26.75 1.60
C ARG A 151 -9.14 -27.36 2.98
N LEU A 152 -8.34 -27.02 3.98
CA LEU A 152 -8.55 -27.48 5.37
C LEU A 152 -9.83 -26.88 5.98
N ALA A 153 -10.05 -25.58 5.78
CA ALA A 153 -11.25 -24.89 6.26
C ALA A 153 -12.55 -25.41 5.63
N LEU A 154 -12.48 -25.90 4.38
CA LEU A 154 -13.60 -26.53 3.66
C LEU A 154 -13.73 -28.05 3.93
N GLY A 155 -12.93 -28.61 4.85
CA GLY A 155 -13.04 -30.02 5.22
C GLY A 155 -14.40 -30.32 5.86
N ALA A 156 -15.01 -31.45 5.49
CA ALA A 156 -16.37 -31.82 5.96
C ALA A 156 -16.54 -31.74 7.48
N ARG A 157 -15.54 -32.18 8.25
CA ARG A 157 -15.56 -32.09 9.73
C ARG A 157 -15.65 -30.64 10.23
N VAL A 158 -14.88 -29.74 9.64
CA VAL A 158 -14.85 -28.31 9.99
C VAL A 158 -16.16 -27.64 9.61
N ILE A 159 -16.75 -28.01 8.47
CA ILE A 159 -18.07 -27.53 8.07
C ILE A 159 -19.14 -27.98 9.06
N HIS A 160 -19.14 -29.27 9.46
CA HIS A 160 -20.08 -29.79 10.45
C HIS A 160 -19.88 -29.17 11.84
N GLU A 161 -18.65 -28.94 12.29
CA GLU A 161 -18.36 -28.21 13.53
C GLU A 161 -18.80 -26.73 13.45
N GLY A 162 -18.58 -26.07 12.30
CA GLY A 162 -18.97 -24.69 12.05
C GLY A 162 -20.47 -24.48 12.03
N THR A 163 -21.26 -25.47 11.59
CA THR A 163 -22.73 -25.43 11.69
C THR A 163 -23.24 -25.46 13.13
N VAL A 164 -22.42 -25.90 14.10
CA VAL A 164 -22.77 -25.92 15.54
C VAL A 164 -22.45 -24.57 16.22
N THR A 165 -21.63 -23.72 15.60
CA THR A 165 -21.41 -22.33 16.07
C THR A 165 -22.60 -21.43 15.71
N GLU A 166 -23.75 -21.70 16.33
CA GLU A 166 -24.93 -20.86 16.24
C GLU A 166 -24.72 -19.56 17.03
N GLY A 167 -24.85 -18.40 16.37
CA GLY A 167 -24.81 -17.09 17.02
C GLY A 167 -23.95 -16.03 16.32
N HIS A 168 -23.70 -14.93 17.04
CA HIS A 168 -22.97 -13.74 16.55
C HIS A 168 -21.46 -13.77 16.82
N ALA A 169 -20.93 -14.90 17.30
CA ALA A 169 -19.54 -15.06 17.69
C ALA A 169 -18.61 -15.22 16.47
N ASP A 170 -17.42 -14.65 16.58
CA ASP A 170 -16.33 -14.82 15.63
C ASP A 170 -15.70 -16.21 15.75
N ASP A 171 -14.87 -16.58 14.77
CA ASP A 171 -14.20 -17.87 14.77
C ASP A 171 -13.21 -17.96 15.94
N PRO A 172 -13.42 -18.88 16.91
CA PRO A 172 -12.59 -18.92 18.11
C PRO A 172 -11.14 -19.29 17.82
N ALA A 173 -10.87 -20.05 16.75
CA ALA A 173 -9.49 -20.35 16.38
C ALA A 173 -8.79 -19.12 15.81
N LEU A 174 -9.47 -18.31 14.98
CA LEU A 174 -8.86 -17.06 14.51
C LEU A 174 -8.56 -16.10 15.67
N VAL A 175 -9.53 -15.94 16.59
CA VAL A 175 -9.35 -15.09 17.78
C VAL A 175 -8.13 -15.56 18.59
N GLU A 176 -8.00 -16.86 18.82
CA GLU A 176 -6.87 -17.42 19.55
C GLU A 176 -5.53 -17.23 18.83
N GLU A 177 -5.50 -17.39 17.50
CA GLU A 177 -4.28 -17.18 16.71
C GLU A 177 -3.85 -15.70 16.70
N ILE A 178 -4.79 -14.76 16.62
CA ILE A 178 -4.51 -13.32 16.77
C ILE A 178 -3.94 -13.04 18.17
N ARG A 179 -4.62 -13.55 19.21
CA ARG A 179 -4.27 -13.33 20.62
C ARG A 179 -2.90 -13.89 20.99
N SER A 180 -2.57 -15.08 20.49
CA SER A 180 -1.35 -15.81 20.87
C SER A 180 -0.14 -15.54 19.96
N LYS A 181 -0.34 -15.12 18.70
CA LYS A 181 0.77 -14.96 17.73
C LYS A 181 0.95 -13.55 17.19
N MET A 182 -0.14 -12.80 17.00
CA MET A 182 -0.06 -11.45 16.43
C MET A 182 0.13 -10.38 17.50
N LEU A 183 -0.77 -10.32 18.48
CA LEU A 183 -0.76 -9.29 19.53
C LEU A 183 0.54 -9.23 20.35
N PRO A 184 1.17 -10.36 20.74
CA PRO A 184 2.40 -10.33 21.53
C PRO A 184 3.57 -9.64 20.82
N ARG A 185 3.59 -9.65 19.47
CA ARG A 185 4.62 -8.93 18.68
C ARG A 185 4.54 -7.41 18.84
N ARG A 186 3.38 -6.91 19.28
CA ARG A 186 3.11 -5.49 19.56
C ARG A 186 3.15 -5.16 21.04
N GLY A 187 3.49 -6.14 21.89
CA GLY A 187 3.43 -6.01 23.34
C GLY A 187 2.00 -5.98 23.89
N ILE A 188 1.01 -6.41 23.11
CA ILE A 188 -0.39 -6.40 23.53
C ILE A 188 -0.74 -7.76 24.13
N HIS A 189 -1.31 -7.71 25.33
CA HIS A 189 -2.00 -8.83 25.96
C HIS A 189 -3.49 -8.52 25.97
N ALA A 190 -4.31 -9.49 25.58
CA ALA A 190 -5.76 -9.33 25.53
C ALA A 190 -6.45 -10.67 25.76
N GLU A 191 -7.63 -10.63 26.37
CA GLU A 191 -8.54 -11.74 26.48
C GLU A 191 -9.40 -11.91 25.23
N ALA A 192 -9.98 -13.10 25.02
CA ALA A 192 -10.77 -13.37 23.82
C ALA A 192 -12.02 -12.46 23.67
N ASN A 193 -12.55 -11.95 24.79
CA ASN A 193 -13.68 -11.01 24.80
C ASN A 193 -13.28 -9.54 24.56
N GLU A 194 -11.98 -9.24 24.53
CA GLU A 194 -11.42 -7.94 24.16
C GLU A 194 -11.16 -7.82 22.66
N ILE A 195 -11.41 -8.89 21.88
CA ILE A 195 -11.13 -8.96 20.45
C ILE A 195 -12.44 -9.02 19.65
N LEU A 196 -12.53 -8.20 18.61
CA LEU A 196 -13.63 -8.24 17.63
C LEU A 196 -13.08 -8.33 16.21
N ILE A 197 -13.47 -9.34 15.44
CA ILE A 197 -13.10 -9.43 14.02
C ILE A 197 -13.95 -8.44 13.20
N THR A 198 -13.34 -7.77 12.22
CA THR A 198 -14.04 -6.79 11.37
C THR A 198 -13.80 -7.10 9.89
N LEU A 199 -14.60 -6.49 9.01
CA LEU A 199 -14.39 -6.55 7.57
C LEU A 199 -13.26 -5.58 7.15
N GLY A 200 -12.05 -5.84 7.63
CA GLY A 200 -10.91 -4.94 7.50
C GLY A 200 -10.95 -3.75 8.46
N GLU A 201 -9.86 -2.99 8.44
CA GLU A 201 -9.62 -1.79 9.25
C GLU A 201 -10.70 -0.71 9.06
N GLN A 202 -11.11 -0.44 7.81
CA GLN A 202 -12.14 0.57 7.53
C GLN A 202 -13.49 0.26 8.18
N ASN A 203 -13.87 -1.02 8.29
CA ASN A 203 -15.05 -1.40 9.05
C ASN A 203 -14.86 -1.19 10.55
N ALA A 204 -13.67 -1.45 11.09
CA ALA A 204 -13.36 -1.15 12.48
C ALA A 204 -13.49 0.35 12.79
N LEU A 205 -12.86 1.21 11.97
CA LEU A 205 -12.94 2.66 12.13
C LEU A 205 -14.37 3.19 11.99
N TYR A 206 -15.16 2.63 11.08
CA TYR A 206 -16.59 2.96 10.98
C TYR A 206 -17.34 2.63 12.28
N LEU A 207 -17.16 1.42 12.83
CA LEU A 207 -17.83 1.01 14.07
C LEU A 207 -17.43 1.91 15.24
N LEU A 208 -16.14 2.20 15.39
CA LEU A 208 -15.63 3.07 16.45
C LEU A 208 -16.15 4.50 16.31
N THR A 209 -16.19 5.04 15.09
CA THR A 209 -16.76 6.36 14.82
C THR A 209 -18.23 6.41 15.25
N GLN A 210 -19.04 5.43 14.86
CA GLN A 210 -20.47 5.39 15.21
C GLN A 210 -20.74 5.22 16.72
N LEU A 211 -19.82 4.59 17.46
CA LEU A 211 -19.98 4.35 18.90
C LEU A 211 -19.43 5.48 19.78
N LEU A 212 -18.35 6.13 19.33
CA LEU A 212 -17.57 7.06 20.16
C LEU A 212 -17.72 8.51 19.71
N THR A 213 -18.41 8.77 18.60
CA THR A 213 -18.60 10.12 18.09
C THR A 213 -20.07 10.42 17.80
N ALA A 214 -20.43 11.68 18.02
CA ALA A 214 -21.69 12.27 17.65
C ALA A 214 -21.46 13.72 17.22
N ALA A 215 -22.53 14.43 16.86
CA ALA A 215 -22.48 15.86 16.60
C ALA A 215 -21.89 16.60 17.81
N GLY A 216 -20.80 17.35 17.59
CA GLY A 216 -20.10 18.11 18.64
C GLY A 216 -19.02 17.34 19.41
N THR A 217 -18.79 16.05 19.14
CA THR A 217 -17.60 15.35 19.66
C THR A 217 -16.35 15.90 18.99
N CYS A 218 -15.41 16.43 19.78
CA CYS A 218 -14.11 16.91 19.32
C CYS A 218 -13.13 15.73 19.22
N VAL A 219 -12.63 15.50 18.01
CA VAL A 219 -11.67 14.42 17.71
C VAL A 219 -10.38 15.04 17.21
N ALA A 220 -9.28 14.80 17.93
CA ALA A 220 -7.94 15.14 17.45
C ALA A 220 -7.51 14.14 16.38
N MET A 221 -7.09 14.64 15.23
CA MET A 221 -6.63 13.84 14.11
C MET A 221 -5.32 14.43 13.58
N GLU A 222 -4.38 13.56 13.20
CA GLU A 222 -3.13 13.95 12.55
C GLU A 222 -3.38 14.80 11.29
N GLU A 223 -2.51 15.80 11.08
CA GLU A 223 -2.58 16.74 9.96
C GLU A 223 -1.16 16.98 9.39
N PRO A 224 -0.83 16.46 8.18
CA PRO A 224 -1.69 15.67 7.30
C PRO A 224 -2.08 14.30 7.90
N GLY A 225 -3.18 13.71 7.42
CA GLY A 225 -3.77 12.50 8.03
C GLY A 225 -4.70 11.70 7.12
N ASN A 226 -5.11 10.52 7.59
CA ASN A 226 -5.94 9.55 6.85
C ASN A 226 -7.26 10.15 6.30
N PRO A 227 -7.39 10.33 4.97
CA PRO A 227 -8.57 10.99 4.36
C PRO A 227 -9.89 10.28 4.65
N ARG A 228 -9.87 8.94 4.75
CA ARG A 228 -11.07 8.14 5.01
C ARG A 228 -11.56 8.31 6.43
N MET A 229 -10.65 8.36 7.41
CA MET A 229 -11.03 8.63 8.79
C MET A 229 -11.63 10.04 8.93
N ARG A 230 -11.04 11.05 8.27
CA ARG A 230 -11.60 12.41 8.21
C ARG A 230 -13.02 12.43 7.65
N GLN A 231 -13.28 11.65 6.60
CA GLN A 231 -14.62 11.54 6.00
C GLN A 231 -15.63 10.87 6.95
N LEU A 232 -15.24 9.80 7.64
CA LEU A 232 -16.08 9.14 8.66
C LEU A 232 -16.46 10.11 9.79
N LEU A 233 -15.48 10.87 10.30
CA LEU A 233 -15.71 11.88 11.34
C LEU A 233 -16.64 13.01 10.87
N LYS A 234 -16.42 13.54 9.65
CA LYS A 234 -17.32 14.55 9.05
C LYS A 234 -18.75 14.02 8.90
N GLN A 235 -18.92 12.77 8.46
CA GLN A 235 -20.24 12.15 8.31
C GLN A 235 -20.95 11.93 9.65
N ALA A 236 -20.19 11.65 10.71
CA ALA A 236 -20.73 11.54 12.07
C ALA A 236 -21.06 12.90 12.71
N GLY A 237 -20.67 14.01 12.08
CA GLY A 237 -20.86 15.37 12.60
C GLY A 237 -19.85 15.76 13.68
N ALA A 238 -18.74 15.03 13.81
CA ALA A 238 -17.68 15.33 14.76
C ALA A 238 -16.94 16.63 14.40
N GLU A 239 -16.47 17.35 15.41
CA GLU A 239 -15.57 18.48 15.25
C GLU A 239 -14.13 17.95 15.16
N ILE A 240 -13.44 18.20 14.06
CA ILE A 240 -12.09 17.67 13.84
C ILE A 240 -11.07 18.72 14.28
N LEU A 241 -10.31 18.39 15.34
CA LEU A 241 -9.12 19.13 15.73
C LEU A 241 -7.92 18.63 14.92
N GLU A 242 -7.55 19.40 13.91
CA GLU A 242 -6.36 19.14 13.09
C GLU A 242 -5.07 19.35 13.92
N GLN A 243 -4.42 18.24 14.25
CA GLN A 243 -3.22 18.20 15.08
C GLN A 243 -1.97 17.98 14.22
N PRO A 244 -1.00 18.91 14.25
CA PRO A 244 0.17 18.83 13.37
C PRO A 244 1.04 17.60 13.67
N VAL A 245 1.70 17.12 12.62
CA VAL A 245 2.74 16.08 12.65
C VAL A 245 4.11 16.72 12.44
N ASP A 246 5.10 16.29 13.23
CA ASP A 246 6.52 16.63 13.07
C ASP A 246 7.35 15.36 12.81
N GLU A 247 8.68 15.47 12.80
CA GLU A 247 9.60 14.34 12.58
C GLU A 247 9.50 13.22 13.64
N PHE A 248 8.69 13.43 14.69
CA PHE A 248 8.41 12.45 15.74
C PHE A 248 6.92 12.05 15.80
N GLY A 249 6.14 12.34 14.76
CA GLY A 249 4.71 12.00 14.66
C GLY A 249 3.80 13.12 15.20
N MET A 250 2.58 12.77 15.63
CA MET A 250 1.64 13.74 16.19
C MET A 250 2.27 14.59 17.31
N VAL A 251 2.22 15.91 17.18
CA VAL A 251 2.71 16.85 18.19
C VAL A 251 1.82 16.78 19.43
N VAL A 252 2.40 16.53 20.61
CA VAL A 252 1.66 16.52 21.88
C VAL A 252 1.79 17.90 22.53
N ASN A 253 0.73 18.70 22.49
CA ASN A 253 0.69 20.04 23.07
C ASN A 253 -0.68 20.34 23.72
N SER A 254 -0.83 21.53 24.30
CA SER A 254 -2.02 21.93 25.05
C SER A 254 -3.32 21.98 24.23
N ARG A 255 -3.25 22.00 22.88
CA ARG A 255 -4.44 21.96 22.02
C ARG A 255 -5.17 20.63 22.15
N LEU A 256 -4.47 19.53 22.38
CA LEU A 256 -5.07 18.21 22.51
C LEU A 256 -6.10 18.16 23.65
N LYS A 257 -6.00 19.02 24.66
CA LYS A 257 -6.91 19.05 25.83
C LYS A 257 -8.39 19.24 25.47
N SER A 258 -8.70 19.80 24.31
CA SER A 258 -10.09 20.02 23.88
C SER A 258 -10.74 18.79 23.24
N ALA A 259 -9.95 17.79 22.83
CA ALA A 259 -10.46 16.58 22.22
C ALA A 259 -10.96 15.57 23.25
N GLN A 260 -12.00 14.80 22.93
CA GLN A 260 -12.41 13.63 23.72
C GLN A 260 -11.80 12.33 23.17
N LEU A 261 -11.46 12.33 21.88
CA LEU A 261 -10.92 11.19 21.16
C LEU A 261 -9.71 11.62 20.35
N ILE A 262 -8.67 10.79 20.30
CA ILE A 262 -7.46 11.02 19.51
C ILE A 262 -7.31 9.87 18.52
N TYR A 263 -7.23 10.16 17.22
CA TYR A 263 -6.87 9.19 16.18
C TYR A 263 -5.42 9.38 15.77
N VAL A 264 -4.64 8.29 15.79
CA VAL A 264 -3.19 8.34 15.54
C VAL A 264 -2.70 7.10 14.80
N THR A 265 -1.70 7.27 13.93
CA THR A 265 -1.02 6.19 13.18
C THR A 265 0.46 6.07 13.60
N PRO A 266 0.76 5.61 14.83
CA PRO A 266 2.06 5.88 15.46
C PRO A 266 3.20 4.99 14.95
N SER A 267 2.91 3.85 14.31
CA SER A 267 3.94 2.95 13.78
C SER A 267 4.56 3.50 12.50
N HIS A 268 3.71 3.87 11.55
CA HIS A 268 4.07 4.57 10.31
C HIS A 268 2.93 5.54 10.00
N GLN A 269 3.21 6.82 10.15
CA GLN A 269 2.20 7.87 10.05
C GLN A 269 1.66 7.97 8.62
N VAL A 270 0.34 8.07 8.44
CA VAL A 270 -0.24 8.31 7.11
C VAL A 270 -0.47 9.80 6.88
N PRO A 271 0.18 10.44 5.90
CA PRO A 271 0.93 9.85 4.78
C PRO A 271 2.46 9.80 4.92
N THR A 272 3.03 10.42 5.95
CA THR A 272 4.46 10.79 6.00
C THR A 272 5.41 9.62 6.25
N ALA A 273 4.89 8.46 6.63
CA ALA A 273 5.60 7.26 7.09
C ALA A 273 6.46 7.47 8.35
N VAL A 274 6.35 8.61 9.03
CA VAL A 274 7.07 8.89 10.28
C VAL A 274 6.70 7.88 11.35
N THR A 275 7.72 7.38 12.06
CA THR A 275 7.54 6.47 13.19
C THR A 275 7.59 7.24 14.50
N MET A 276 6.52 7.19 15.28
CA MET A 276 6.43 7.88 16.57
C MET A 276 7.34 7.20 17.61
N PRO A 277 8.34 7.90 18.17
CA PRO A 277 9.26 7.31 19.13
C PRO A 277 8.60 7.08 20.50
N ASN A 278 9.17 6.17 21.29
CA ASN A 278 8.68 5.84 22.64
C ASN A 278 8.48 7.06 23.56
N GLN A 279 9.32 8.08 23.44
CA GLN A 279 9.16 9.31 24.23
C GLN A 279 7.85 10.04 23.90
N ARG A 280 7.53 10.17 22.60
CA ARG A 280 6.29 10.81 22.13
C ARG A 280 5.07 9.95 22.46
N ARG A 281 5.17 8.61 22.34
CA ARG A 281 4.14 7.66 22.75
C ARG A 281 3.75 7.82 24.23
N ARG A 282 4.73 7.86 25.14
CA ARG A 282 4.49 8.08 26.58
C ARG A 282 3.88 9.44 26.87
N ALA A 283 4.30 10.48 26.15
CA ALA A 283 3.72 11.82 26.30
C ALA A 283 2.23 11.83 25.90
N LEU A 284 1.88 11.12 24.82
CA LEU A 284 0.49 11.00 24.35
C LEU A 284 -0.38 10.22 25.34
N LEU A 285 0.10 9.09 25.87
CA LEU A 285 -0.60 8.31 26.89
C LEU A 285 -0.88 9.14 28.16
N LYS A 286 0.14 9.87 28.64
CA LYS A 286 0.00 10.77 29.79
C LYS A 286 -1.01 11.89 29.53
N GLN A 287 -0.99 12.46 28.33
CA GLN A 287 -1.94 13.49 27.91
C GLN A 287 -3.39 12.94 27.94
N ALA A 288 -3.61 11.73 27.42
CA ALA A 288 -4.92 11.09 27.43
C ALA A 288 -5.40 10.75 28.84
N GLU A 289 -4.51 10.26 29.71
CA GLU A 289 -4.82 9.99 31.11
C GLU A 289 -5.23 11.27 31.87
N GLN A 290 -4.47 12.36 31.71
CA GLN A 290 -4.72 13.63 32.40
C GLN A 290 -6.04 14.30 32.03
N HIS A 291 -6.55 14.03 30.83
CA HIS A 291 -7.71 14.72 30.26
C HIS A 291 -8.89 13.79 29.95
N ASP A 292 -8.86 12.57 30.47
CA ASP A 292 -9.90 11.54 30.28
C ASP A 292 -10.23 11.28 28.80
N GLN A 293 -9.20 11.15 27.97
CA GLN A 293 -9.33 10.98 26.53
C GLN A 293 -9.20 9.50 26.14
N LEU A 294 -9.83 9.12 25.03
CA LEU A 294 -9.60 7.83 24.39
C LEU A 294 -8.66 7.99 23.19
N ILE A 295 -7.88 6.96 22.89
CA ILE A 295 -6.98 6.92 21.73
C ILE A 295 -7.42 5.78 20.82
N ILE A 296 -7.66 6.06 19.54
CA ILE A 296 -7.71 5.05 18.48
C ILE A 296 -6.32 4.97 17.87
N GLU A 297 -5.62 3.87 18.15
CA GLU A 297 -4.36 3.51 17.51
C GLU A 297 -4.66 2.67 16.26
N ASP A 298 -4.40 3.24 15.09
CA ASP A 298 -4.55 2.56 13.80
C ASP A 298 -3.19 2.01 13.34
N ASP A 299 -3.02 0.69 13.41
CA ASP A 299 -1.73 0.02 13.28
C ASP A 299 -1.72 -1.03 12.15
N PHE A 300 -1.79 -0.56 10.90
CA PHE A 300 -1.89 -1.40 9.69
C PHE A 300 -0.53 -1.71 9.00
N GLU A 301 0.57 -1.08 9.42
CA GLU A 301 1.91 -1.21 8.80
C GLU A 301 3.06 -1.59 9.76
N HIS A 302 2.76 -1.97 11.00
CA HIS A 302 3.74 -2.18 12.08
C HIS A 302 4.95 -3.08 11.78
N GLU A 303 4.85 -4.01 10.83
CA GLU A 303 5.90 -4.99 10.54
C GLU A 303 7.05 -4.42 9.67
N ASN A 304 6.99 -3.16 9.24
CA ASN A 304 7.89 -2.56 8.24
C ASN A 304 8.98 -1.65 8.82
N ASN A 305 9.61 -2.01 9.94
CA ASN A 305 10.76 -1.26 10.49
C ASN A 305 12.09 -1.82 9.97
N TYR A 306 12.83 -1.08 9.13
CA TYR A 306 14.04 -1.58 8.47
C TYR A 306 15.34 -1.13 9.13
N LEU A 307 15.35 0.09 9.70
CA LEU A 307 16.56 0.69 10.29
C LEU A 307 16.63 0.54 11.82
N GLY A 308 15.70 -0.19 12.45
CA GLY A 308 15.62 -0.29 13.90
C GLY A 308 14.70 -1.40 14.41
N LYS A 309 14.64 -1.57 15.73
CA LYS A 309 13.69 -2.50 16.37
C LYS A 309 12.28 -1.89 16.38
N PRO A 310 11.23 -2.68 16.13
CA PRO A 310 9.86 -2.18 16.19
C PRO A 310 9.55 -1.65 17.59
N HIS A 311 8.88 -0.50 17.66
CA HIS A 311 8.33 0.01 18.91
C HIS A 311 7.07 -0.77 19.31
N PRO A 312 6.82 -1.00 20.61
CA PRO A 312 5.53 -1.50 21.09
C PRO A 312 4.38 -0.58 20.65
N ALA A 313 3.20 -1.17 20.46
CA ALA A 313 1.97 -0.41 20.23
C ALA A 313 1.64 0.47 21.45
N LEU A 314 0.93 1.58 21.26
CA LEU A 314 0.40 2.40 22.36
C LEU A 314 -0.44 1.55 23.30
N ARG A 315 -1.28 0.64 22.77
CA ARG A 315 -2.07 -0.29 23.59
C ARG A 315 -1.20 -1.20 24.46
N GLY A 316 -0.05 -1.64 23.96
CA GLY A 316 0.89 -2.45 24.73
C GLY A 316 1.62 -1.68 25.85
N MET A 317 1.54 -0.35 25.84
CA MET A 317 2.14 0.55 26.83
C MET A 317 1.09 1.21 27.73
N ASP A 318 -0.19 0.97 27.47
CA ASP A 318 -1.32 1.61 28.15
C ASP A 318 -1.65 0.89 29.46
N GLU A 319 -1.58 1.61 30.57
CA GLU A 319 -1.92 1.12 31.90
C GLU A 319 -3.30 1.63 32.37
N SER A 320 -3.97 2.47 31.57
CA SER A 320 -5.23 3.14 31.92
C SER A 320 -6.45 2.65 31.14
N ASP A 321 -6.29 1.65 30.27
CA ASP A 321 -7.34 1.08 29.42
C ASP A 321 -8.06 2.13 28.53
N ARG A 322 -7.28 3.04 27.95
CA ARG A 322 -7.74 4.18 27.11
C ARG A 322 -7.45 4.00 25.62
N VAL A 323 -6.54 3.09 25.27
CA VAL A 323 -6.17 2.85 23.88
C VAL A 323 -7.04 1.75 23.28
N ILE A 324 -7.64 2.06 22.13
CA ILE A 324 -8.36 1.14 21.26
C ILE A 324 -7.45 0.83 20.09
N TYR A 325 -7.00 -0.42 20.00
CA TYR A 325 -6.09 -0.86 18.95
C TYR A 325 -6.87 -1.38 17.76
N VAL A 326 -6.56 -0.88 16.57
CA VAL A 326 -7.13 -1.31 15.30
C VAL A 326 -6.01 -1.84 14.43
N SER A 327 -6.21 -3.03 13.85
CA SER A 327 -5.26 -3.59 12.89
C SER A 327 -5.97 -4.54 11.92
N ALA A 328 -5.21 -5.06 10.95
CA ALA A 328 -5.72 -5.98 9.96
C ALA A 328 -4.66 -6.97 9.50
N LEU A 329 -5.13 -8.10 8.97
CA LEU A 329 -4.27 -8.98 8.21
C LEU A 329 -3.80 -8.27 6.93
N PRO A 330 -2.56 -8.50 6.48
CA PRO A 330 -2.02 -7.88 5.27
C PRO A 330 -2.93 -8.10 4.05
N LYS A 331 -3.17 -7.03 3.29
CA LYS A 331 -4.03 -7.05 2.08
C LYS A 331 -3.49 -7.98 0.99
N VAL A 332 -2.21 -8.35 1.07
CA VAL A 332 -1.48 -9.22 0.14
C VAL A 332 -1.58 -10.73 0.47
N LEU A 333 -2.37 -11.13 1.47
CA LEU A 333 -2.60 -12.54 1.76
C LEU A 333 -3.47 -13.24 0.69
N ALA A 334 -4.56 -12.59 0.27
CA ALA A 334 -5.42 -13.07 -0.80
C ALA A 334 -6.23 -11.92 -1.40
N PRO A 335 -6.50 -11.92 -2.72
CA PRO A 335 -7.27 -10.86 -3.37
C PRO A 335 -8.65 -10.71 -2.72
N GLY A 336 -8.99 -9.49 -2.31
CA GLY A 336 -10.29 -9.18 -1.69
C GLY A 336 -10.47 -9.70 -0.26
N LEU A 337 -9.46 -10.33 0.34
CA LEU A 337 -9.51 -10.73 1.75
C LEU A 337 -9.51 -9.49 2.64
N ARG A 338 -10.59 -9.30 3.39
CA ARG A 338 -10.75 -8.20 4.35
C ARG A 338 -11.01 -8.79 5.73
N ILE A 339 -9.93 -8.98 6.49
CA ILE A 339 -9.98 -9.39 7.90
C ILE A 339 -9.23 -8.33 8.70
N GLY A 340 -10.00 -7.58 9.48
CA GLY A 340 -9.50 -6.63 10.46
C GLY A 340 -9.83 -7.11 11.87
N PHE A 341 -9.34 -6.42 12.87
CA PHE A 341 -9.79 -6.62 14.23
C PHE A 341 -9.61 -5.37 15.10
N ILE A 342 -10.43 -5.28 16.13
CA ILE A 342 -10.32 -4.29 17.21
C ILE A 342 -9.88 -5.03 18.47
N VAL A 343 -8.96 -4.43 19.24
CA VAL A 343 -8.65 -4.81 20.61
C VAL A 343 -8.98 -3.64 21.54
N ALA A 344 -9.91 -3.84 22.46
CA ALA A 344 -10.38 -2.80 23.38
C ALA A 344 -11.08 -3.41 24.60
N ALA A 345 -11.45 -2.54 25.55
CA ALA A 345 -12.25 -2.90 26.72
C ALA A 345 -13.46 -3.79 26.34
N PRO A 346 -13.77 -4.86 27.11
CA PRO A 346 -14.83 -5.81 26.79
C PRO A 346 -16.21 -5.18 26.57
N GLU A 347 -16.50 -4.07 27.27
CA GLU A 347 -17.75 -3.31 27.14
C GLU A 347 -17.87 -2.70 25.76
N LEU A 348 -16.80 -2.09 25.25
CA LEU A 348 -16.77 -1.50 23.91
C LEU A 348 -16.90 -2.59 22.85
N ILE A 349 -16.20 -3.71 23.01
CA ILE A 349 -16.27 -4.86 22.09
C ILE A 349 -17.67 -5.44 22.01
N ARG A 350 -18.39 -5.50 23.14
CA ARG A 350 -19.78 -5.95 23.18
C ARG A 350 -20.70 -5.03 22.38
N GLU A 351 -20.58 -3.72 22.52
CA GLU A 351 -21.39 -2.77 21.74
C GLU A 351 -21.00 -2.73 20.25
N ALA A 352 -19.70 -2.79 19.95
CA ALA A 352 -19.19 -2.91 18.59
C ALA A 352 -19.67 -4.18 17.88
N ARG A 353 -19.78 -5.31 18.59
CA ARG A 353 -20.35 -6.54 18.03
C ARG A 353 -21.83 -6.39 17.68
N LYS A 354 -22.63 -5.73 18.53
CA LYS A 354 -24.05 -5.44 18.24
C LYS A 354 -24.19 -4.56 17.01
N LEU A 355 -23.40 -3.49 16.91
CA LEU A 355 -23.44 -2.59 15.76
C LEU A 355 -22.97 -3.29 14.47
N ARG A 356 -21.87 -4.05 14.53
CA ARG A 356 -21.38 -4.84 13.39
C ARG A 356 -22.46 -5.77 12.84
N GLN A 357 -23.21 -6.42 13.73
CA GLN A 357 -24.29 -7.31 13.36
C GLN A 357 -25.40 -6.60 12.58
N MET A 358 -25.71 -5.34 12.91
CA MET A 358 -26.70 -4.54 12.18
C MET A 358 -26.20 -4.09 10.80
N VAL A 359 -24.90 -3.81 10.68
CA VAL A 359 -24.31 -3.20 9.47
C VAL A 359 -23.94 -4.25 8.42
N ILE A 360 -23.25 -5.32 8.83
CA ILE A 360 -22.74 -6.35 7.91
C ILE A 360 -23.05 -7.78 8.36
N GLY A 361 -23.65 -7.96 9.53
CA GLY A 361 -23.74 -9.28 10.17
C GLY A 361 -22.39 -9.75 10.71
N ARG A 362 -22.10 -11.04 10.53
CA ARG A 362 -20.81 -11.64 10.89
C ARG A 362 -19.87 -11.69 9.68
N PRO A 363 -18.59 -11.30 9.81
CA PRO A 363 -17.60 -11.54 8.76
C PRO A 363 -17.54 -13.04 8.39
N SER A 364 -17.31 -13.35 7.12
CA SER A 364 -17.31 -14.72 6.59
C SER A 364 -16.49 -15.69 7.46
N LEU A 365 -17.15 -16.68 8.10
CA LEU A 365 -16.45 -17.66 8.94
C LEU A 365 -15.45 -18.48 8.15
N ILE A 366 -15.76 -18.81 6.89
CA ILE A 366 -14.83 -19.62 6.12
C ILE A 366 -13.51 -18.87 5.92
N ASN A 367 -13.58 -17.56 5.67
CA ASN A 367 -12.37 -16.73 5.59
C ASN A 367 -11.66 -16.63 6.94
N GLN A 368 -12.42 -16.50 8.04
CA GLN A 368 -11.83 -16.48 9.38
C GLN A 368 -11.10 -17.79 9.70
N ARG A 369 -11.73 -18.94 9.43
CA ARG A 369 -11.17 -20.27 9.66
C ARG A 369 -9.98 -20.55 8.75
N THR A 370 -10.03 -20.12 7.48
CA THR A 370 -8.88 -20.19 6.58
C THR A 370 -7.72 -19.36 7.11
N ALA A 371 -7.96 -18.14 7.58
CA ALA A 371 -6.92 -17.33 8.21
C ALA A 371 -6.36 -17.98 9.48
N ALA A 372 -7.21 -18.60 10.29
CA ALA A 372 -6.78 -19.35 11.47
C ALA A 372 -5.83 -20.49 11.09
N PHE A 373 -6.13 -21.29 10.05
CA PHE A 373 -5.22 -22.32 9.57
C PHE A 373 -3.92 -21.74 8.98
N PHE A 374 -4.00 -20.60 8.29
CA PHE A 374 -2.83 -19.94 7.73
C PHE A 374 -1.86 -19.47 8.84
N LEU A 375 -2.39 -18.97 9.95
CA LEU A 375 -1.62 -18.62 11.16
C LEU A 375 -1.13 -19.88 11.90
N SER A 376 -2.01 -20.88 12.07
CA SER A 376 -1.72 -22.10 12.84
C SER A 376 -0.57 -22.91 12.23
N LEU A 377 -0.53 -23.00 10.89
CA LEU A 377 0.48 -23.73 10.13
C LEU A 377 1.81 -22.97 9.97
N GLY A 378 1.92 -21.76 10.53
CA GLY A 378 3.13 -20.94 10.43
C GLY A 378 3.35 -20.29 9.06
N HIS A 379 2.36 -20.35 8.15
CA HIS A 379 2.46 -19.70 6.84
C HIS A 379 2.56 -18.18 6.99
N TYR A 380 1.85 -17.60 7.96
CA TYR A 380 1.92 -16.16 8.24
C TYR A 380 3.35 -15.71 8.57
N ASP A 381 4.03 -16.42 9.46
CA ASP A 381 5.37 -16.03 9.91
C ASP A 381 6.40 -16.09 8.80
N ALA A 382 6.39 -17.18 8.04
CA ALA A 382 7.26 -17.33 6.87
C ALA A 382 6.93 -16.29 5.78
N PHE A 383 5.64 -16.01 5.57
CA PHE A 383 5.18 -15.02 4.62
C PHE A 383 5.64 -13.61 5.02
N MET A 384 5.44 -13.21 6.27
CA MET A 384 5.81 -11.87 6.74
C MET A 384 7.32 -11.67 6.77
N ALA A 385 8.11 -12.69 7.15
CA ALA A 385 9.57 -12.61 7.05
C ALA A 385 10.04 -12.36 5.61
N ARG A 386 9.41 -13.03 4.63
CA ARG A 386 9.69 -12.81 3.20
C ARG A 386 9.24 -11.42 2.75
N LEU A 387 8.03 -11.00 3.12
CA LEU A 387 7.47 -9.71 2.74
C LEU A 387 8.31 -8.57 3.30
N HIS A 388 8.70 -8.63 4.57
CA HIS A 388 9.58 -7.66 5.22
C HIS A 388 10.90 -7.49 4.46
N LYS A 389 11.54 -8.59 4.05
CA LYS A 389 12.77 -8.54 3.26
C LYS A 389 12.55 -7.85 1.91
N ILE A 390 11.51 -8.25 1.16
CA ILE A 390 11.22 -7.68 -0.17
C ILE A 390 10.89 -6.19 -0.06
N MET A 391 10.07 -5.79 0.92
CA MET A 391 9.70 -4.39 1.12
C MET A 391 10.90 -3.56 1.56
N GLY A 392 11.79 -4.10 2.41
CA GLY A 392 13.05 -3.45 2.77
C GLY A 392 13.98 -3.25 1.58
N GLU A 393 14.12 -4.26 0.70
CA GLU A 393 14.90 -4.14 -0.55
C GLU A 393 14.33 -3.05 -1.48
N ARG A 394 13.00 -2.98 -1.63
CA ARG A 394 12.35 -1.96 -2.47
C ARG A 394 12.43 -0.57 -1.86
N TRP A 395 12.22 -0.46 -0.55
CA TRP A 395 12.34 0.80 0.18
C TRP A 395 13.76 1.35 0.08
N ASP A 396 14.78 0.51 0.29
CA ASP A 396 16.17 0.94 0.15
C ASP A 396 16.53 1.26 -1.32
N ALA A 397 16.00 0.53 -2.30
CA ALA A 397 16.18 0.87 -3.71
C ALA A 397 15.59 2.25 -4.06
N LEU A 398 14.39 2.58 -3.57
CA LEU A 398 13.78 3.90 -3.75
C LEU A 398 14.62 4.97 -3.07
N ARG A 399 15.10 4.67 -1.86
CA ARG A 399 15.96 5.57 -1.08
C ARG A 399 17.29 5.85 -1.80
N GLN A 400 17.92 4.82 -2.34
CA GLN A 400 19.16 4.99 -3.10
C GLN A 400 18.92 5.78 -4.39
N ALA A 401 17.81 5.52 -5.09
CA ALA A 401 17.48 6.17 -6.36
C ALA A 401 17.19 7.66 -6.19
N LEU A 402 16.34 8.04 -5.23
CA LEU A 402 16.03 9.44 -4.95
C LEU A 402 17.30 10.20 -4.56
N ASN A 403 18.14 9.65 -3.68
CA ASN A 403 19.40 10.29 -3.30
C ASN A 403 20.42 10.40 -4.43
N HIS A 404 20.35 9.53 -5.43
CA HIS A 404 21.23 9.59 -6.59
C HIS A 404 20.76 10.65 -7.61
N TYR A 405 19.47 10.62 -7.96
CA TYR A 405 18.90 11.41 -9.07
C TYR A 405 18.29 12.74 -8.64
N HIS A 406 17.51 12.76 -7.56
CA HIS A 406 16.68 13.89 -7.19
C HIS A 406 17.43 14.79 -6.19
N ARG A 407 17.92 15.95 -6.63
CA ARG A 407 18.80 16.83 -5.80
C ARG A 407 18.28 18.27 -5.63
N GLY A 408 17.00 18.50 -5.92
CA GLY A 408 16.34 19.81 -5.82
C GLY A 408 15.18 19.91 -4.82
N SER A 409 14.88 18.82 -4.11
CA SER A 409 13.85 18.77 -3.07
C SER A 409 14.39 17.96 -1.88
N GLU A 410 13.69 17.90 -0.76
CA GLU A 410 14.10 17.08 0.39
C GLU A 410 13.04 16.04 0.74
N ILE A 411 13.44 14.98 1.42
CA ILE A 411 12.48 14.20 2.21
C ILE A 411 12.25 14.98 3.50
N GLU A 412 11.02 15.49 3.66
CA GLU A 412 10.64 16.33 4.80
C GLU A 412 10.89 15.63 6.14
N PHE A 413 10.67 14.31 6.22
CA PHE A 413 10.81 13.55 7.46
C PHE A 413 11.71 12.32 7.34
N PRO A 414 12.69 12.15 8.26
CA PRO A 414 13.51 10.95 8.28
C PRO A 414 12.67 9.73 8.69
N THR A 415 12.48 8.79 7.77
CA THR A 415 11.71 7.55 8.01
C THR A 415 12.64 6.40 8.38
N GLN A 416 12.28 5.60 9.40
CA GLN A 416 13.01 4.38 9.79
C GLN A 416 12.46 3.09 9.13
N GLY A 417 11.38 3.24 8.35
CA GLY A 417 10.63 2.14 7.76
C GLY A 417 9.33 2.62 7.10
N GLY A 418 8.40 1.70 6.93
CA GLY A 418 7.14 1.92 6.21
C GLY A 418 7.26 1.53 4.74
N THR A 419 6.18 1.67 3.98
CA THR A 419 6.13 1.27 2.56
C THR A 419 6.03 2.44 1.59
N ALA A 420 6.24 3.66 2.08
CA ALA A 420 6.23 4.85 1.25
C ALA A 420 7.22 5.90 1.74
N LEU A 421 7.57 6.82 0.86
CA LEU A 421 8.32 8.04 1.18
C LEU A 421 7.48 9.28 0.85
N TRP A 422 7.60 10.28 1.71
CA TRP A 422 6.97 11.61 1.55
C TRP A 422 8.02 12.58 1.01
N VAL A 423 7.79 13.05 -0.21
CA VAL A 423 8.79 13.74 -1.02
C VAL A 423 8.29 15.14 -1.32
N GLU A 424 9.10 16.15 -0.99
CA GLU A 424 8.84 17.52 -1.42
C GLU A 424 9.06 17.63 -2.93
N SER A 425 8.24 18.41 -3.61
CA SER A 425 8.46 18.79 -5.01
C SER A 425 9.16 20.16 -5.06
N PRO A 426 10.01 20.45 -6.07
CA PRO A 426 10.66 21.75 -6.15
C PRO A 426 9.65 22.89 -6.11
N GLU A 427 9.97 24.01 -5.45
CA GLU A 427 9.02 25.11 -5.18
C GLU A 427 8.29 25.64 -6.43
N HIS A 428 8.95 25.61 -7.58
CA HIS A 428 8.43 26.08 -8.87
C HIS A 428 7.67 25.01 -9.67
N VAL A 429 7.65 23.75 -9.21
CA VAL A 429 6.91 22.64 -9.82
C VAL A 429 5.71 22.33 -8.93
N GLN A 430 4.52 22.65 -9.43
CA GLN A 430 3.26 22.36 -8.72
C GLN A 430 2.97 20.85 -8.75
N VAL A 431 2.78 20.25 -7.57
CA VAL A 431 2.66 18.79 -7.44
C VAL A 431 1.50 18.18 -8.23
N ASP A 432 0.33 18.84 -8.28
CA ASP A 432 -0.81 18.34 -9.06
C ASP A 432 -0.49 18.27 -10.57
N HIS A 433 0.31 19.22 -11.06
CA HIS A 433 0.77 19.21 -12.46
C HIS A 433 1.81 18.12 -12.68
N LEU A 434 2.79 17.98 -11.76
CA LEU A 434 3.79 16.92 -11.80
C LEU A 434 3.15 15.54 -11.83
N VAL A 435 2.18 15.26 -10.95
CA VAL A 435 1.44 13.99 -10.90
C VAL A 435 0.74 13.69 -12.23
N ALA A 436 0.10 14.71 -12.83
CA ALA A 436 -0.60 14.55 -14.10
C ALA A 436 0.35 14.25 -15.27
N GLU A 437 1.50 14.93 -15.37
CA GLU A 437 2.50 14.68 -16.41
C GLU A 437 3.25 13.35 -16.18
N ALA A 438 3.53 13.01 -14.92
CA ALA A 438 4.16 11.74 -14.54
C ALA A 438 3.29 10.56 -14.99
N ALA A 439 1.97 10.64 -14.75
CA ALA A 439 1.02 9.60 -15.15
C ALA A 439 1.04 9.36 -16.67
N ARG A 440 1.22 10.40 -17.50
CA ARG A 440 1.34 10.27 -18.97
C ARG A 440 2.61 9.55 -19.41
N ARG A 441 3.66 9.58 -18.59
CA ARG A 441 4.91 8.79 -18.80
C ARG A 441 4.85 7.41 -18.18
N GLY A 442 3.71 7.01 -17.61
CA GLY A 442 3.58 5.72 -16.94
C GLY A 442 4.12 5.68 -15.51
N ILE A 443 4.36 6.84 -14.89
CA ILE A 443 4.82 6.98 -13.50
C ILE A 443 3.63 7.38 -12.64
N LEU A 444 3.23 6.53 -11.70
CA LEU A 444 2.11 6.81 -10.82
C LEU A 444 2.62 7.19 -9.43
N ILE A 445 2.41 8.45 -9.05
CA ILE A 445 2.73 9.02 -7.73
C ILE A 445 1.48 9.71 -7.17
N GLU A 446 1.41 9.85 -5.85
CA GLU A 446 0.20 10.35 -5.16
C GLU A 446 0.42 11.78 -4.66
N PRO A 447 -0.46 12.75 -4.97
CA PRO A 447 -0.34 14.12 -4.48
C PRO A 447 -0.63 14.21 -2.97
N ASP A 448 -0.19 15.28 -2.31
CA ASP A 448 -0.47 15.50 -0.89
C ASP A 448 -1.88 16.04 -0.57
N THR A 449 -2.56 16.59 -1.57
CA THR A 449 -3.74 17.45 -1.42
C THR A 449 -4.89 16.82 -0.64
N HIS A 450 -5.16 15.52 -0.82
CA HIS A 450 -6.25 14.83 -0.15
C HIS A 450 -5.93 14.44 1.31
N TYR A 451 -4.67 14.50 1.73
CA TYR A 451 -4.26 14.20 3.11
C TYR A 451 -4.49 15.35 4.09
N TYR A 452 -4.64 16.58 3.59
CA TYR A 452 -4.90 17.77 4.43
C TYR A 452 -6.40 18.04 4.66
N GLY A 453 -6.73 18.48 5.87
CA GLY A 453 -8.02 19.03 6.26
C GLY A 453 -8.13 20.54 6.02
N GLY A 454 -9.34 21.08 6.20
CA GLY A 454 -9.58 22.51 6.40
C GLY A 454 -8.92 23.52 5.43
N GLY A 455 -9.31 23.54 4.14
CA GLY A 455 -9.03 24.67 3.22
C GLY A 455 -7.55 25.00 2.95
N ARG A 456 -6.61 24.27 3.55
CA ARG A 456 -5.18 24.43 3.31
C ARG A 456 -4.83 23.82 1.95
N ALA A 457 -4.19 24.64 1.12
CA ALA A 457 -3.61 24.20 -0.14
C ALA A 457 -2.47 23.21 0.12
N SER A 458 -2.18 22.38 -0.88
CA SER A 458 -0.98 21.54 -1.00
C SER A 458 0.25 22.20 -0.36
N ARG A 459 1.06 21.41 0.34
CA ARG A 459 2.41 21.81 0.75
C ARG A 459 3.44 21.46 -0.33
N ASN A 460 3.00 21.17 -1.55
CA ASN A 460 3.82 20.76 -2.67
C ASN A 460 4.55 19.43 -2.45
N HIS A 461 3.92 18.47 -1.78
CA HIS A 461 4.49 17.14 -1.55
C HIS A 461 3.77 16.06 -2.34
N PHE A 462 4.47 14.96 -2.62
CA PHE A 462 3.90 13.73 -3.17
C PHE A 462 4.41 12.50 -2.41
N ARG A 463 3.63 11.43 -2.46
CA ARG A 463 3.92 10.14 -1.84
C ARG A 463 4.34 9.13 -2.90
N MET A 464 5.42 8.42 -2.63
CA MET A 464 5.93 7.31 -3.46
C MET A 464 5.89 6.00 -2.68
N GLY A 465 4.96 5.11 -3.03
CA GLY A 465 4.83 3.78 -2.42
C GLY A 465 5.69 2.71 -3.10
N VAL A 466 6.13 1.71 -2.33
CA VAL A 466 6.93 0.58 -2.83
C VAL A 466 6.18 -0.75 -2.88
N THR A 467 4.92 -0.80 -2.45
CA THR A 467 4.16 -2.06 -2.42
C THR A 467 3.82 -2.59 -3.81
N SER A 468 3.62 -1.71 -4.79
CA SER A 468 3.12 -2.08 -6.14
C SER A 468 4.20 -2.25 -7.20
N ILE A 469 5.44 -1.85 -6.93
CA ILE A 469 6.53 -1.81 -7.91
C ILE A 469 7.65 -2.80 -7.56
N PRO A 470 8.14 -3.64 -8.49
CA PRO A 470 9.31 -4.48 -8.28
C PRO A 470 10.60 -3.66 -8.15
N ALA A 471 11.58 -4.16 -7.39
CA ALA A 471 12.80 -3.41 -7.07
C ALA A 471 13.60 -2.99 -8.32
N GLU A 472 13.62 -3.84 -9.34
CA GLU A 472 14.32 -3.60 -10.61
C GLU A 472 13.77 -2.42 -11.42
N HIS A 473 12.50 -2.05 -11.22
CA HIS A 473 11.86 -0.93 -11.92
C HIS A 473 12.00 0.41 -11.19
N ILE A 474 12.33 0.39 -9.89
CA ILE A 474 12.36 1.59 -9.04
C ILE A 474 13.40 2.60 -9.53
N ARG A 475 14.63 2.13 -9.80
CA ARG A 475 15.72 3.01 -10.21
C ARG A 475 15.38 3.80 -11.46
N GLU A 476 14.89 3.11 -12.49
CA GLU A 476 14.53 3.74 -13.77
C GLU A 476 13.30 4.63 -13.61
N GLY A 477 12.30 4.22 -12.84
CA GLY A 477 11.11 5.05 -12.58
C GLY A 477 11.46 6.38 -11.90
N VAL A 478 12.38 6.38 -10.94
CA VAL A 478 12.88 7.61 -10.30
C VAL A 478 13.69 8.46 -11.28
N ASN A 479 14.54 7.84 -12.11
CA ASN A 479 15.28 8.57 -13.14
C ASN A 479 14.33 9.28 -14.12
N GLN A 480 13.28 8.60 -14.60
CA GLN A 480 12.27 9.19 -15.49
C GLN A 480 11.49 10.32 -14.83
N LEU A 481 11.16 10.18 -13.53
CA LEU A 481 10.54 11.23 -12.75
C LEU A 481 11.46 12.45 -12.64
N GLU A 482 12.75 12.24 -12.36
CA GLU A 482 13.73 13.31 -12.30
C GLU A 482 13.87 14.04 -13.65
N GLN A 483 13.93 13.32 -14.77
CA GLN A 483 13.95 13.96 -16.10
C GLN A 483 12.71 14.83 -16.32
N LEU A 484 11.53 14.35 -15.96
CA LEU A 484 10.30 15.14 -16.05
C LEU A 484 10.36 16.39 -15.17
N ILE A 485 10.82 16.27 -13.92
CA ILE A 485 10.97 17.42 -13.03
C ILE A 485 11.91 18.44 -13.65
N LEU A 486 13.05 18.02 -14.19
CA LEU A 486 13.99 18.92 -14.87
C LEU A 486 13.38 19.61 -16.08
N GLU A 487 12.56 18.92 -16.87
CA GLU A 487 11.84 19.52 -18.00
C GLU A 487 10.83 20.59 -17.53
N LEU A 488 10.11 20.33 -16.44
CA LEU A 488 9.19 21.29 -15.83
C LEU A 488 9.92 22.45 -15.13
N SER A 489 11.17 22.22 -14.72
CA SER A 489 12.05 23.18 -14.06
C SER A 489 12.95 23.97 -15.03
N ALA A 490 12.87 23.76 -16.35
CA ALA A 490 13.89 24.18 -17.30
C ALA A 490 14.30 25.67 -17.23
N GLU A 491 13.37 26.57 -16.90
CA GLU A 491 13.62 28.01 -16.75
C GLU A 491 14.31 28.40 -15.43
N HIS A 492 14.34 27.49 -14.46
CA HIS A 492 14.85 27.68 -13.10
C HIS A 492 16.12 26.86 -12.82
N ILE A 493 16.64 26.14 -13.82
CA ILE A 493 17.88 25.37 -13.68
C ILE A 493 19.08 26.33 -13.68
N GLU A 494 19.86 26.27 -12.61
CA GLU A 494 21.11 27.02 -12.53
C GLU A 494 22.17 26.42 -13.47
N MET A 495 22.74 27.29 -14.31
CA MET A 495 23.74 26.95 -15.30
C MET A 495 25.06 27.65 -14.95
N LEU A 496 26.15 26.89 -15.04
CA LEU A 496 27.51 27.37 -14.87
C LEU A 496 27.84 28.38 -15.95
N ASP A 497 28.29 29.57 -15.55
CA ASP A 497 28.95 30.51 -16.44
C ASP A 497 30.37 30.00 -16.75
N PRO A 498 30.73 29.72 -18.02
CA PRO A 498 32.09 29.33 -18.38
C PRO A 498 33.16 30.37 -17.98
N GLY A 499 32.76 31.63 -17.76
CA GLY A 499 33.62 32.71 -17.29
C GLY A 499 33.67 32.88 -15.77
N ASP A 500 33.03 32.01 -14.99
CA ASP A 500 32.99 32.10 -13.53
C ASP A 500 34.41 32.07 -12.95
N PRO A 501 34.89 33.14 -12.27
CA PRO A 501 36.23 33.18 -11.70
C PRO A 501 36.44 32.16 -10.56
N GLN A 502 35.36 31.58 -10.03
CA GLN A 502 35.40 30.53 -9.02
C GLN A 502 35.54 29.12 -9.61
N LEU A 503 35.45 28.97 -10.94
CA LEU A 503 35.63 27.71 -11.63
C LEU A 503 37.07 27.20 -11.46
N GLN A 504 37.21 25.95 -11.03
CA GLN A 504 38.50 25.35 -10.74
C GLN A 504 39.04 24.57 -11.96
N ASP A 505 40.28 24.85 -12.34
CA ASP A 505 41.00 24.09 -13.35
C ASP A 505 41.61 22.78 -12.78
N GLY A 506 42.07 21.90 -13.66
CA GLY A 506 42.62 20.61 -13.27
C GLY A 506 43.87 20.69 -12.37
N LYS A 507 44.64 21.78 -12.41
CA LYS A 507 45.80 21.98 -11.52
C LYS A 507 45.33 22.39 -10.13
N GLN A 508 44.38 23.30 -10.05
CA GLN A 508 43.76 23.75 -8.80
C GLN A 508 43.07 22.59 -8.09
N LEU A 509 42.31 21.76 -8.81
CA LEU A 509 41.66 20.57 -8.25
C LEU A 509 42.66 19.57 -7.64
N LYS A 510 43.78 19.32 -8.34
CA LYS A 510 44.84 18.43 -7.84
C LYS A 510 45.54 18.97 -6.59
N GLN A 511 45.50 20.28 -6.36
CA GLN A 511 46.03 20.89 -5.15
C GLN A 511 45.01 20.91 -4.02
N LEU A 512 43.74 21.18 -4.34
CA LEU A 512 42.65 21.39 -3.40
C LEU A 512 42.14 20.09 -2.76
N LEU A 513 41.91 19.05 -3.58
CA LEU A 513 41.17 17.86 -3.17
C LEU A 513 41.94 16.85 -2.29
N PRO A 514 43.27 16.62 -2.46
CA PRO A 514 44.00 15.68 -1.61
C PRO A 514 43.96 16.05 -0.12
N GLY A 515 43.41 15.15 0.70
CA GLY A 515 43.25 15.33 2.14
C GLY A 515 42.04 16.17 2.54
N ALA A 516 41.20 16.58 1.59
CA ALA A 516 39.99 17.34 1.89
C ALA A 516 38.87 16.44 2.42
N THR A 517 38.04 16.99 3.30
CA THR A 517 36.80 16.37 3.77
C THR A 517 35.62 17.20 3.30
N ILE A 518 34.69 16.56 2.60
CA ILE A 518 33.45 17.18 2.13
C ILE A 518 32.33 16.81 3.09
N ILE A 519 31.59 17.80 3.55
CA ILE A 519 30.48 17.67 4.51
C ILE A 519 29.22 18.14 3.82
N TYR A 520 28.22 17.26 3.75
CA TYR A 520 26.92 17.58 3.16
C TYR A 520 25.82 16.78 3.85
N LYS A 521 24.56 17.11 3.54
CA LYS A 521 23.39 16.33 3.97
C LYS A 521 22.94 15.45 2.81
N THR A 522 22.63 14.19 3.12
CA THR A 522 21.94 13.32 2.16
C THR A 522 20.55 13.84 1.88
N TYR A 523 19.91 13.30 0.85
CA TYR A 523 18.53 13.60 0.47
C TYR A 523 17.49 13.42 1.61
N TYR A 524 17.83 12.61 2.62
CA TYR A 524 16.98 12.34 3.80
C TYR A 524 17.37 13.17 5.03
N GLY A 525 18.11 14.26 4.83
CA GLY A 525 18.59 15.13 5.90
C GLY A 525 19.71 14.54 6.77
N ALA A 526 20.16 13.31 6.50
CA ALA A 526 21.20 12.66 7.31
C ALA A 526 22.58 13.28 7.02
N PRO A 527 23.42 13.54 8.04
CA PRO A 527 24.76 14.06 7.83
C PRO A 527 25.61 13.03 7.08
N CYS A 528 26.42 13.52 6.13
CA CYS A 528 27.34 12.72 5.34
C CYS A 528 28.70 13.42 5.22
N THR A 529 29.77 12.63 5.36
CA THR A 529 31.15 13.07 5.20
C THR A 529 31.86 12.22 4.15
N ILE A 530 32.60 12.85 3.25
CA ILE A 530 33.45 12.21 2.25
C ILE A 530 34.89 12.67 2.47
N GLU A 531 35.75 11.76 2.91
CA GLU A 531 37.18 11.98 3.04
C GLU A 531 37.87 11.63 1.71
N LEU A 532 38.57 12.59 1.09
CA LEU A 532 39.33 12.40 -0.14
C LEU A 532 40.81 12.19 0.20
N ARG A 533 41.29 10.97 0.10
CA ARG A 533 42.68 10.65 0.46
C ARG A 533 43.65 11.01 -0.65
N PRO A 534 44.89 11.42 -0.32
CA PRO A 534 45.90 11.79 -1.33
C PRO A 534 46.28 10.67 -2.30
N ASP A 535 46.05 9.41 -1.95
CA ASP A 535 46.31 8.24 -2.79
C ASP A 535 45.19 7.95 -3.82
N GLY A 536 44.21 8.84 -3.94
CA GLY A 536 43.07 8.70 -4.83
C GLY A 536 41.96 7.80 -4.28
N ARG A 537 42.04 7.32 -3.03
CA ARG A 537 40.92 6.64 -2.35
C ARG A 537 39.98 7.67 -1.75
N MET A 538 38.70 7.33 -1.63
CA MET A 538 37.74 8.10 -0.83
C MET A 538 36.96 7.22 0.12
N VAL A 539 36.57 7.79 1.26
CA VAL A 539 35.78 7.11 2.30
C VAL A 539 34.57 7.97 2.62
N GLY A 540 33.39 7.41 2.43
CA GLY A 540 32.10 8.01 2.74
C GLY A 540 31.55 7.46 4.06
N ARG A 541 30.96 8.33 4.87
CA ARG A 541 30.22 7.96 6.08
C ARG A 541 28.93 8.76 6.14
N SER A 542 27.80 8.10 6.31
CA SER A 542 26.47 8.69 6.34
C SER A 542 25.68 8.17 7.54
N GLY A 543 24.75 8.99 8.03
CA GLY A 543 23.86 8.65 9.14
C GLY A 543 24.39 9.09 10.50
N HIS A 544 23.53 8.97 11.51
CA HIS A 544 23.89 9.27 12.89
C HIS A 544 24.77 8.11 13.40
N ALA A 545 25.95 8.41 13.95
CA ALA A 545 26.95 7.42 14.37
C ALA A 545 27.60 6.55 13.26
N ASN A 546 27.63 7.00 12.00
CA ASN A 546 28.29 6.32 10.87
C ASN A 546 27.72 4.93 10.53
N GLU A 547 26.39 4.78 10.62
CA GLU A 547 25.68 3.53 10.37
C GLU A 547 25.82 3.04 8.91
N ASP A 548 26.06 3.94 7.95
CA ASP A 548 26.34 3.60 6.55
C ASP A 548 27.71 4.14 6.13
N CYS A 549 28.54 3.29 5.53
CA CYS A 549 29.89 3.62 5.09
C CYS A 549 30.17 2.99 3.73
N ASP A 550 30.85 3.71 2.86
CA ASP A 550 31.31 3.17 1.58
C ASP A 550 32.71 3.67 1.23
N THR A 551 33.40 2.93 0.36
CA THR A 551 34.71 3.30 -0.16
C THR A 551 34.66 3.50 -1.65
N GLY A 552 35.63 4.22 -2.20
CA GLY A 552 35.70 4.46 -3.62
C GLY A 552 37.03 5.04 -4.05
N ARG A 553 37.05 5.52 -5.30
CA ARG A 553 38.18 6.26 -5.86
C ARG A 553 37.75 7.61 -6.38
N TRP A 554 38.66 8.57 -6.30
CA TRP A 554 38.51 9.88 -6.92
C TRP A 554 39.78 10.20 -7.71
N TRP A 555 39.62 11.01 -8.76
CA TRP A 555 40.72 11.48 -9.59
C TRP A 555 40.32 12.78 -10.29
N VAL A 556 41.29 13.37 -11.00
CA VAL A 556 41.06 14.57 -11.83
C VAL A 556 41.38 14.20 -13.27
N ASP A 557 40.40 14.35 -14.16
CA ASP A 557 40.54 14.13 -15.60
C ASP A 557 40.27 15.43 -16.36
N GLY A 558 41.28 15.97 -17.04
CA GLY A 558 41.24 17.35 -17.54
C GLY A 558 40.96 18.35 -16.41
N ASP A 559 39.88 19.12 -16.56
CA ASP A 559 39.37 20.08 -15.57
C ASP A 559 38.17 19.53 -14.77
N LEU A 560 37.98 18.20 -14.78
CA LEU A 560 36.86 17.54 -14.11
C LEU A 560 37.31 16.83 -12.83
N TYR A 561 36.54 17.01 -11.77
CA TYR A 561 36.57 16.15 -10.59
C TYR A 561 35.77 14.88 -10.88
N CYS A 562 36.45 13.75 -10.88
CA CYS A 562 35.85 12.45 -11.13
C CYS A 562 35.85 11.59 -9.87
N ARG A 563 34.79 10.81 -9.68
CA ARG A 563 34.68 9.86 -8.57
C ARG A 563 33.88 8.63 -8.95
N ARG A 564 34.18 7.52 -8.28
CA ARG A 564 33.43 6.27 -8.35
C ARG A 564 33.45 5.55 -7.00
N TRP A 565 32.27 5.32 -6.45
CA TRP A 565 32.06 4.53 -5.24
C TRP A 565 32.12 3.03 -5.53
N GLU A 566 32.22 2.21 -4.49
CA GLU A 566 32.07 0.75 -4.62
C GLU A 566 30.60 0.34 -4.63
N ARG A 567 29.75 0.99 -3.83
CA ARG A 567 28.32 0.67 -3.68
C ARG A 567 27.43 1.89 -3.85
N TRP A 568 27.76 3.01 -3.21
CA TRP A 568 26.97 4.24 -3.28
C TRP A 568 26.87 4.75 -4.72
N SER A 569 25.77 5.43 -5.06
CA SER A 569 25.53 5.90 -6.43
C SER A 569 25.71 4.80 -7.49
N TYR A 570 25.33 3.56 -7.14
CA TYR A 570 25.40 2.38 -8.02
C TYR A 570 26.81 2.01 -8.51
N GLY A 571 27.86 2.51 -7.85
CA GLY A 571 29.24 2.33 -8.30
C GLY A 571 29.54 2.99 -9.66
N GLU A 572 28.69 3.94 -10.07
CA GLU A 572 28.85 4.62 -11.34
C GLU A 572 29.90 5.72 -11.25
N GLU A 573 30.58 5.91 -12.37
CA GLU A 573 31.52 6.99 -12.53
C GLU A 573 30.77 8.31 -12.74
N ALA A 574 31.15 9.31 -11.96
CA ALA A 574 30.61 10.65 -12.09
C ALA A 574 31.75 11.65 -12.26
N ALA A 575 31.59 12.55 -13.23
CA ALA A 575 32.51 13.63 -13.53
C ALA A 575 31.79 14.98 -13.38
N TYR A 576 32.49 15.95 -12.78
CA TYR A 576 31.92 17.24 -12.47
C TYR A 576 32.91 18.37 -12.75
N GLN A 577 32.42 19.47 -13.31
CA GLN A 577 33.09 20.77 -13.15
C GLN A 577 32.84 21.26 -11.72
N VAL A 578 33.77 22.04 -11.16
CA VAL A 578 33.72 22.46 -9.75
C VAL A 578 33.91 23.96 -9.63
N THR A 579 33.01 24.63 -8.93
CA THR A 579 33.24 26.00 -8.47
C THR A 579 33.45 26.01 -6.95
N LEU A 580 34.28 26.94 -6.47
CA LEU A 580 34.62 27.07 -5.06
C LEU A 580 34.48 28.51 -4.57
N GLU A 581 33.52 28.75 -3.67
CA GLU A 581 33.32 30.03 -2.98
C GLU A 581 33.67 29.91 -1.50
N GLY A 582 34.88 30.32 -1.11
CA GLY A 582 35.36 30.13 0.25
C GLY A 582 35.43 28.65 0.63
N LYS A 583 34.49 28.17 1.46
CA LYS A 583 34.35 26.75 1.83
C LYS A 583 33.19 26.05 1.13
N HIS A 584 32.45 26.73 0.28
CA HIS A 584 31.32 26.16 -0.45
C HIS A 584 31.82 25.58 -1.77
N ILE A 585 31.70 24.27 -1.93
CA ILE A 585 32.01 23.55 -3.17
C ILE A 585 30.70 23.26 -3.90
N ARG A 586 30.66 23.49 -5.21
CA ARG A 586 29.50 23.19 -6.06
C ARG A 586 29.94 22.29 -7.20
N TRP A 587 29.09 21.32 -7.56
CA TRP A 587 29.37 20.38 -8.64
C TRP A 587 28.41 20.60 -9.81
N TRP A 588 28.97 20.61 -11.02
CA TRP A 588 28.23 20.87 -12.25
C TRP A 588 28.42 19.71 -13.22
N ARG A 589 27.36 19.24 -13.89
CA ARG A 589 27.49 18.21 -14.94
C ARG A 589 28.30 18.76 -16.12
N PRO A 590 28.95 17.90 -16.91
CA PRO A 590 29.39 18.25 -18.26
C PRO A 590 28.17 18.76 -19.06
N GLY A 591 28.15 20.05 -19.38
CA GLY A 591 26.98 20.76 -19.90
C GLY A 591 26.51 21.93 -19.01
N GLY A 592 27.12 22.12 -17.85
CA GLY A 592 26.98 23.33 -17.01
C GLY A 592 25.85 23.28 -16.00
N ARG A 593 25.00 22.25 -15.96
CA ARG A 593 23.90 22.18 -14.98
C ARG A 593 24.41 21.90 -13.56
N LEU A 594 23.95 22.66 -12.58
CA LEU A 594 24.23 22.39 -11.17
C LEU A 594 23.67 21.02 -10.75
N VAL A 595 24.48 20.25 -10.05
CA VAL A 595 24.09 18.95 -9.49
C VAL A 595 23.79 19.06 -8.00
N ASP A 596 24.70 19.68 -7.25
CA ASP A 596 24.67 19.68 -5.79
C ASP A 596 25.72 20.65 -5.23
N SER A 597 25.65 20.93 -3.93
CA SER A 597 26.63 21.75 -3.22
C SER A 597 26.92 21.24 -1.81
N ALA A 598 28.10 21.54 -1.30
CA ALA A 598 28.56 21.06 0.00
C ALA A 598 29.54 22.03 0.65
N ILE A 599 29.92 21.74 1.89
CA ILE A 599 31.02 22.41 2.57
C ILE A 599 32.27 21.56 2.44
N ILE A 600 33.38 22.15 1.98
CA ILE A 600 34.69 21.49 1.94
C ILE A 600 35.59 22.01 3.07
N GLN A 601 36.21 21.08 3.79
CA GLN A 601 37.26 21.33 4.75
C GLN A 601 38.57 20.81 4.16
N VAL A 602 39.43 21.74 3.75
CA VAL A 602 40.77 21.42 3.25
C VAL A 602 41.69 21.27 4.45
N ALA A 603 42.55 20.25 4.46
CA ALA A 603 43.56 20.10 5.49
C ALA A 603 44.45 21.35 5.54
N GLU A 604 44.62 21.95 6.72
CA GLU A 604 45.60 23.01 6.94
C GLU A 604 46.98 22.43 6.60
N ARG A 605 47.50 22.77 5.42
CA ARG A 605 48.91 22.56 5.15
C ARG A 605 49.63 23.54 6.05
N HIS A 606 50.45 23.02 6.97
CA HIS A 606 51.54 23.79 7.55
C HIS A 606 52.33 24.39 6.38
N LEU A 607 52.06 25.67 6.09
CA LEU A 607 52.93 26.53 5.32
C LEU A 607 54.10 26.87 6.25
N ASP A 608 55.00 25.92 6.45
CA ASP A 608 56.33 26.22 6.97
C ASP A 608 57.36 25.95 5.88
N SER A 609 57.96 27.06 5.43
CA SER A 609 59.17 27.26 4.59
C SER A 609 59.13 26.87 3.12
#